data_AF-A0A0V0HRW0-F1
#
_entry.id   AF-A0A0V0HRW0-F1
#
_cell.length_a   1.000
_cell.length_b   1.000
_cell.length_c   1.000
_cell.angle_alpha   90.00
_cell.angle_beta   90.00
_cell.angle_gamma   90.00
#
_symmetry.space_group_name_H-M   'P 1'
#
loop_
_entity.id
_entity.type
_entity.pdbx_description
1 polymer ?
#
loop_
_entity_poly.entity_id
_entity_poly.type
_entity_poly.pdbx_seq_one_letter_code
_entity_poly.pdbx_strand_id
1 'polypeptide(L)'
;MVFNTGHWWVHRGKFKAWDLFEYKGQLVDELKLESAFEVAMRTWANWIDQNVNLTKTTVFFRSISPEHKGQNGCYNKTQPITDMSYVTHFSESLTKIVDRTLSKMKVPVRYLNITKLSQHRVDAHPSVYAKKKGQELIKRKLKPPQSISDCSHWCLPGMPDTWNRLLYASLLLDHPIDSPSLSHLVS
;
A
#
# COMPACT_ATOMS: atom_id res chain seq x y z
N MET A 1 10.34 6.99 10.61
CA MET A 1 10.48 6.03 9.48
C MET A 1 9.08 5.69 8.96
N VAL A 2 8.87 5.61 7.65
CA VAL A 2 7.57 5.24 7.06
C VAL A 2 7.78 4.00 6.18
N PHE A 3 7.17 2.88 6.56
CA PHE A 3 7.24 1.62 5.81
C PHE A 3 5.92 1.37 5.08
N ASN A 4 5.97 0.62 3.99
CA ASN A 4 4.78 0.11 3.31
C ASN A 4 5.11 -1.17 2.55
N THR A 5 4.07 -1.90 2.19
CA THR A 5 4.18 -3.11 1.37
C THR A 5 2.84 -3.33 0.66
N GLY A 6 2.79 -3.97 -0.52
CA GLY A 6 1.54 -4.02 -1.27
C GLY A 6 1.58 -4.77 -2.59
N HIS A 7 1.25 -4.10 -3.70
CA HIS A 7 0.85 -4.73 -4.96
C HIS A 7 1.81 -5.80 -5.49
N TRP A 8 3.13 -5.65 -5.36
CA TRP A 8 4.12 -6.64 -5.80
C TRP A 8 3.89 -8.05 -5.23
N TRP A 9 3.34 -8.17 -4.02
CA TRP A 9 3.02 -9.45 -3.41
C TRP A 9 1.98 -10.28 -4.16
N VAL A 10 1.12 -9.66 -4.96
CA VAL A 10 0.04 -10.36 -5.65
C VAL A 10 0.29 -10.54 -7.16
N HIS A 11 1.43 -10.07 -7.68
CA HIS A 11 1.78 -10.29 -9.08
C HIS A 11 2.14 -11.77 -9.34
N ARG A 12 1.63 -12.29 -10.46
CA ARG A 12 1.85 -13.68 -10.91
C ARG A 12 2.41 -13.72 -12.33
N GLY A 13 2.91 -14.89 -12.74
CA GLY A 13 3.42 -15.13 -14.10
C GLY A 13 4.61 -14.24 -14.42
N LYS A 14 4.61 -13.59 -15.59
CA LYS A 14 5.71 -12.73 -16.08
C LYS A 14 5.99 -11.49 -15.20
N PHE A 15 5.12 -11.19 -14.25
CA PHE A 15 5.28 -10.07 -13.32
C PHE A 15 5.59 -10.53 -11.89
N LYS A 16 5.75 -11.84 -11.64
CA LYS A 16 6.20 -12.37 -10.35
C LYS A 16 7.54 -11.73 -10.01
N ALA A 17 7.68 -11.19 -8.79
CA ALA A 17 8.85 -10.41 -8.39
C ALA A 17 9.99 -11.25 -7.78
N TRP A 18 9.77 -12.56 -7.56
CA TRP A 18 10.71 -13.44 -6.87
C TRP A 18 10.68 -14.85 -7.47
N ASP A 19 11.85 -15.46 -7.61
CA ASP A 19 11.99 -16.85 -8.04
C ASP A 19 12.30 -17.78 -6.86
N LEU A 20 13.10 -17.31 -5.91
CA LEU A 20 13.50 -18.03 -4.70
C LEU A 20 13.31 -17.12 -3.48
N PHE A 21 13.08 -17.74 -2.32
CA PHE A 21 13.08 -17.07 -1.02
C PHE A 21 14.24 -17.57 -0.18
N GLU A 22 15.00 -16.65 0.41
CA GLU A 22 15.94 -17.04 1.44
C GLU A 22 15.27 -16.99 2.81
N TYR A 23 15.28 -18.11 3.53
CA TYR A 23 14.81 -18.17 4.91
C TYR A 23 15.78 -19.00 5.75
N LYS A 24 16.34 -18.37 6.79
CA LYS A 24 17.35 -18.98 7.68
C LYS A 24 18.57 -19.55 6.92
N GLY A 25 19.05 -18.84 5.90
CA GLY A 25 20.21 -19.24 5.11
C GLY A 25 19.94 -20.37 4.10
N GLN A 26 18.68 -20.74 3.89
CA GLN A 26 18.27 -21.72 2.88
C GLN A 26 17.43 -21.05 1.79
N LEU A 27 17.73 -21.37 0.54
CA LEU A 27 16.90 -20.99 -0.60
C LEU A 27 15.74 -21.96 -0.73
N VAL A 28 14.53 -21.41 -0.78
CA VAL A 28 13.26 -22.12 -0.93
C VAL A 28 12.63 -21.67 -2.24
N ASP A 29 12.33 -22.63 -3.11
CA ASP A 29 11.72 -22.41 -4.43
C ASP A 29 10.19 -22.27 -4.36
N GLU A 30 9.55 -22.94 -3.40
CA GLU A 30 8.09 -22.91 -3.22
C GLU A 30 7.67 -22.50 -1.80
N LEU A 31 7.39 -21.21 -1.63
CA LEU A 31 6.61 -20.71 -0.50
C LEU A 31 5.26 -20.17 -1.00
N LYS A 32 4.19 -20.59 -0.32
CA LYS A 32 2.87 -19.95 -0.50
C LYS A 32 3.02 -18.45 -0.23
N LEU A 33 2.34 -17.65 -1.04
CA LEU A 33 2.38 -16.19 -1.01
C LEU A 33 2.14 -15.61 0.39
N GLU A 34 1.14 -16.14 1.10
CA GLU A 34 0.82 -15.75 2.48
C GLU A 34 1.94 -16.10 3.45
N SER A 35 2.55 -17.28 3.31
CA SER A 35 3.66 -17.72 4.15
C SER A 35 4.90 -16.87 3.93
N ALA A 36 5.23 -16.57 2.67
CA ALA A 36 6.32 -15.68 2.31
C ALA A 36 6.10 -14.26 2.87
N PHE A 37 4.89 -13.75 2.73
CA PHE A 37 4.53 -12.44 3.27
C PHE A 37 4.61 -12.40 4.80
N GLU A 38 4.13 -13.43 5.48
CA GLU A 38 4.23 -13.56 6.93
C GLU A 38 5.68 -13.60 7.41
N VAL A 39 6.55 -14.33 6.70
CA VAL A 39 7.99 -14.34 6.99
C VAL A 39 8.58 -12.94 6.83
N ALA A 40 8.31 -12.25 5.72
CA ALA A 40 8.83 -10.90 5.48
C ALA A 40 8.35 -9.89 6.53
N MET A 41 7.06 -9.90 6.86
CA MET A 41 6.48 -9.02 7.88
C MET A 41 7.07 -9.29 9.26
N ARG A 42 7.26 -10.57 9.64
CA ARG A 42 7.88 -10.93 10.91
C ARG A 42 9.34 -10.53 10.97
N THR A 43 10.09 -10.71 9.88
CA THR A 43 11.49 -10.27 9.80
C THR A 43 11.61 -8.76 10.00
N TRP A 44 10.77 -7.98 9.30
CA TRP A 44 10.72 -6.53 9.47
C TRP A 44 10.34 -6.13 10.91
N ALA A 45 9.29 -6.73 11.48
CA ALA A 45 8.84 -6.44 12.84
C ALA A 45 9.93 -6.73 13.89
N ASN A 46 10.59 -7.88 13.79
CA ASN A 46 11.70 -8.23 14.68
C ASN A 46 12.87 -7.25 14.57
N TRP A 47 13.18 -6.79 13.35
CA TRP A 47 14.22 -5.80 13.14
C TRP A 47 13.85 -4.47 13.81
N ILE A 48 12.60 -4.01 13.66
CA ILE A 48 12.13 -2.78 14.31
C ILE A 48 12.24 -2.88 15.82
N ASP A 49 11.73 -3.98 16.41
CA ASP A 49 11.74 -4.21 17.85
C ASP A 49 13.15 -4.26 18.47
N GLN A 50 14.16 -4.65 17.67
CA GLN A 50 15.55 -4.78 18.13
C GLN A 50 16.39 -3.51 17.90
N ASN A 51 16.07 -2.72 16.87
CA ASN A 51 16.98 -1.69 16.37
C ASN A 51 16.45 -0.26 16.50
N VAL A 52 15.15 -0.05 16.70
CA VAL A 52 14.58 1.30 16.71
C VAL A 52 14.59 1.90 18.11
N ASN A 53 15.25 3.04 18.25
CA ASN A 53 15.18 3.86 19.45
C ASN A 53 13.95 4.80 19.39
N LEU A 54 12.93 4.49 20.20
CA LEU A 54 11.66 5.22 20.25
C LEU A 54 11.79 6.66 20.76
N THR A 55 12.84 7.00 21.50
CA THR A 55 13.09 8.39 21.94
C THR A 55 13.50 9.31 20.79
N LYS A 56 13.97 8.73 19.67
CA LYS A 56 14.44 9.47 18.50
C LYS A 56 13.61 9.23 17.25
N THR A 57 12.82 8.15 17.23
CA THR A 57 12.22 7.65 16.00
C THR A 57 10.78 7.22 16.21
N THR A 58 9.87 7.87 15.48
CA THR A 58 8.51 7.37 15.28
C THR A 58 8.46 6.44 14.07
N VAL A 59 7.80 5.28 14.22
CA VAL A 59 7.63 4.31 13.14
C VAL A 59 6.19 4.36 12.64
N PHE A 60 6.03 4.54 11.34
CA PHE A 60 4.76 4.46 10.65
C PHE A 60 4.74 3.26 9.71
N PHE A 61 3.58 2.64 9.58
CA PHE A 61 3.29 1.68 8.52
C PHE A 61 2.10 2.17 7.71
N ARG A 62 2.32 2.51 6.45
CA ARG A 62 1.26 2.93 5.52
C ARG A 62 0.60 1.69 4.94
N SER A 63 -0.72 1.63 5.02
CA SER A 63 -1.52 0.54 4.47
C SER A 63 -1.43 0.48 2.94
N ILE A 64 -2.09 -0.53 2.37
CA ILE A 64 -2.04 -0.82 0.94
C ILE A 64 -2.58 0.36 0.10
N SER A 65 -1.80 0.74 -0.91
CA SER A 65 -2.27 1.56 -2.01
C SER A 65 -3.09 0.68 -2.96
N PRO A 66 -4.40 0.95 -3.15
CA PRO A 66 -5.23 0.17 -4.05
C PRO A 66 -4.89 0.40 -5.53
N GLU A 67 -5.30 -0.54 -6.37
CA GLU A 67 -5.24 -0.45 -7.82
C GLU A 67 -6.66 -0.55 -8.39
N HIS A 68 -6.92 0.12 -9.51
CA HIS A 68 -8.21 0.08 -10.22
C HIS A 68 -8.07 -0.68 -11.54
N LYS A 69 -7.97 -2.01 -11.44
CA LYS A 69 -7.83 -2.93 -12.60
C LYS A 69 -9.17 -3.56 -12.98
N GLY A 70 -9.28 -4.06 -14.22
CA GLY A 70 -10.45 -4.80 -14.72
C GLY A 70 -11.41 -3.94 -15.56
N GLN A 71 -12.67 -4.38 -15.65
CA GLN A 71 -13.68 -3.80 -16.53
C GLN A 71 -14.01 -2.33 -16.18
N ASN A 72 -13.83 -1.95 -14.91
CA ASN A 72 -13.99 -0.59 -14.39
C ASN A 72 -12.63 0.07 -14.07
N GLY A 73 -11.64 -0.08 -14.96
CA GLY A 73 -10.34 0.56 -14.78
C GLY A 73 -10.40 2.09 -14.71
N CYS A 74 -9.24 2.72 -14.53
CA CYS A 74 -9.12 4.17 -14.34
C CYS A 74 -9.26 5.03 -15.63
N TYR A 75 -9.40 4.41 -16.80
CA TYR A 75 -9.51 5.16 -18.06
C TYR A 75 -10.80 5.99 -18.13
N ASN A 76 -10.69 7.26 -18.53
CA ASN A 76 -11.79 8.23 -18.58
C ASN A 76 -12.55 8.42 -17.26
N LYS A 77 -11.92 8.10 -16.12
CA LYS A 77 -12.46 8.40 -14.80
C LYS A 77 -11.91 9.75 -14.36
N THR A 78 -12.81 10.72 -14.18
CA THR A 78 -12.46 12.10 -13.81
C THR A 78 -13.09 12.53 -12.49
N GLN A 79 -13.85 11.63 -11.85
CA GLN A 79 -14.52 11.86 -10.58
C GLN A 79 -14.26 10.68 -9.63
N PRO A 80 -14.18 10.94 -8.31
CA PRO A 80 -14.12 9.89 -7.31
C PRO A 80 -15.35 8.96 -7.37
N ILE A 81 -15.17 7.74 -6.89
CA ILE A 81 -16.28 6.82 -6.66
C ILE A 81 -17.04 7.28 -5.41
N THR A 82 -18.31 7.61 -5.56
CA THR A 82 -19.19 8.05 -4.46
C THR A 82 -19.82 6.88 -3.70
N ASP A 83 -19.84 5.69 -4.29
CA ASP A 83 -20.37 4.49 -3.65
C ASP A 83 -19.45 4.04 -2.50
N MET A 84 -19.93 4.22 -1.27
CA MET A 84 -19.21 3.83 -0.04
C MET A 84 -19.02 2.32 0.10
N SER A 85 -19.81 1.50 -0.59
CA SER A 85 -19.64 0.04 -0.60
C SER A 85 -18.54 -0.43 -1.55
N TYR A 86 -17.97 0.47 -2.36
CA TYR A 86 -16.92 0.12 -3.30
C TYR A 86 -15.66 -0.40 -2.59
N VAL A 87 -15.17 -1.54 -3.05
CA VAL A 87 -13.95 -2.18 -2.56
C VAL A 87 -13.13 -2.64 -3.75
N THR A 88 -11.85 -2.24 -3.78
CA THR A 88 -10.89 -2.78 -4.74
C THR A 88 -10.42 -4.15 -4.28
N HIS A 89 -10.22 -5.08 -5.21
CA HIS A 89 -9.71 -6.41 -4.90
C HIS A 89 -8.24 -6.35 -4.45
N PHE A 90 -8.02 -6.38 -3.13
CA PHE A 90 -6.73 -6.71 -2.53
C PHE A 90 -6.89 -7.92 -1.60
N SER A 91 -5.82 -8.69 -1.41
CA SER A 91 -5.88 -9.91 -0.61
C SER A 91 -6.18 -9.63 0.86
N GLU A 92 -7.36 -10.05 1.31
CA GLU A 92 -7.76 -9.95 2.73
C GLU A 92 -6.79 -10.72 3.64
N SER A 93 -6.22 -11.82 3.17
CA SER A 93 -5.22 -12.59 3.92
C SER A 93 -3.96 -11.79 4.21
N LEU A 94 -3.49 -10.99 3.23
CA LEU A 94 -2.32 -10.13 3.41
C LEU A 94 -2.61 -8.98 4.38
N THR A 95 -3.79 -8.36 4.30
CA THR A 95 -4.20 -7.32 5.26
C THR A 95 -4.23 -7.88 6.69
N LYS A 96 -4.83 -9.06 6.89
CA LYS A 96 -4.85 -9.74 8.20
C LYS A 96 -3.46 -10.06 8.73
N ILE A 97 -2.51 -10.41 7.86
CA ILE A 97 -1.12 -10.63 8.25
C ILE A 97 -0.49 -9.33 8.75
N VAL A 98 -0.69 -8.20 8.05
CA VAL A 98 -0.21 -6.89 8.51
C VAL A 98 -0.78 -6.55 9.89
N ASP A 99 -2.10 -6.61 10.05
CA ASP A 99 -2.77 -6.25 11.31
C ASP A 99 -2.28 -7.12 12.48
N ARG A 100 -2.16 -8.44 12.25
CA ARG A 100 -1.66 -9.40 13.24
C ARG A 100 -0.18 -9.19 13.56
N THR A 101 0.64 -8.79 12.60
CA THR A 101 2.04 -8.47 12.85
C THR A 101 2.16 -7.21 13.69
N LEU A 102 1.49 -6.12 13.29
CA LEU A 102 1.56 -4.84 13.99
C LEU A 102 1.07 -4.94 15.44
N SER A 103 0.00 -5.71 15.70
CA SER A 103 -0.55 -5.88 17.05
C SER A 103 0.35 -6.65 18.02
N LYS A 104 1.37 -7.35 17.51
CA LYS A 104 2.30 -8.17 18.31
C LYS A 104 3.66 -7.50 18.51
N MET A 105 3.89 -6.34 17.90
CA MET A 105 5.17 -5.63 18.01
C MET A 105 5.33 -4.99 19.38
N LYS A 106 6.57 -4.99 19.89
CA LYS A 106 6.92 -4.27 21.11
C LYS A 106 7.03 -2.77 20.87
N VAL A 107 7.60 -2.40 19.73
CA VAL A 107 7.67 -1.01 19.27
C VAL A 107 6.28 -0.61 18.75
N PRO A 108 5.66 0.46 19.29
CA PRO A 108 4.40 0.95 18.77
C PRO A 108 4.59 1.49 17.36
N VAL A 109 3.85 0.93 16.42
CA VAL A 109 3.81 1.38 15.02
C VAL A 109 2.52 2.13 14.77
N ARG A 110 2.63 3.36 14.26
CA ARG A 110 1.49 4.16 13.84
C ARG A 110 1.00 3.67 12.48
N TYR A 111 -0.18 3.06 12.46
CA TYR A 111 -0.76 2.53 11.23
C TYR A 111 -1.52 3.61 10.47
N LEU A 112 -0.97 4.03 9.33
CA LEU A 112 -1.58 5.03 8.46
C LEU A 112 -2.51 4.31 7.47
N ASN A 113 -3.78 4.14 7.85
CA ASN A 113 -4.77 3.46 7.04
C ASN A 113 -5.30 4.35 5.91
N ILE A 114 -4.59 4.32 4.78
CA ILE A 114 -4.94 5.05 3.55
C ILE A 114 -5.82 4.25 2.60
N THR A 115 -6.10 2.97 2.88
CA THR A 115 -6.63 2.04 1.88
C THR A 115 -8.00 2.50 1.41
N LYS A 116 -8.97 2.65 2.35
CA LYS A 116 -10.36 2.94 2.00
C LYS A 116 -10.50 4.27 1.27
N LEU A 117 -9.92 5.36 1.81
CA LEU A 117 -9.98 6.66 1.15
C LEU A 117 -9.40 6.62 -0.27
N SER A 118 -8.33 5.83 -0.48
CA SER A 118 -7.68 5.74 -1.79
C SER A 118 -8.48 4.87 -2.78
N GLN A 119 -9.30 3.93 -2.29
CA GLN A 119 -10.19 3.13 -3.13
C GLN A 119 -11.26 3.98 -3.82
N HIS A 120 -11.60 5.13 -3.27
CA HIS A 120 -12.54 6.05 -3.91
C HIS A 120 -11.89 6.86 -5.03
N ARG A 121 -10.56 6.88 -5.14
CA ARG A 121 -9.83 7.85 -5.96
C ARG A 121 -9.40 7.30 -7.32
N VAL A 122 -10.30 6.58 -7.98
CA VAL A 122 -10.07 6.07 -9.34
C VAL A 122 -9.68 7.17 -10.34
N ASP A 123 -10.10 8.41 -10.10
CA ASP A 123 -9.81 9.62 -10.86
C ASP A 123 -8.36 10.11 -10.74
N ALA A 124 -7.62 9.69 -9.72
CA ALA A 124 -6.30 10.23 -9.40
C ALA A 124 -5.14 9.42 -10.02
N HIS A 125 -5.44 8.46 -10.90
CA HIS A 125 -4.45 7.67 -11.61
C HIS A 125 -3.96 8.36 -12.89
N PRO A 126 -2.69 8.17 -13.30
CA PRO A 126 -2.17 8.67 -14.57
C PRO A 126 -2.87 8.10 -15.80
N SER A 127 -3.47 6.91 -15.70
CA SER A 127 -4.11 6.22 -16.82
C SER A 127 -3.16 6.16 -18.03
N VAL A 128 -3.56 6.70 -19.18
CA VAL A 128 -2.78 6.67 -20.44
C VAL A 128 -1.65 7.72 -20.49
N TYR A 129 -1.58 8.62 -19.51
CA TYR A 129 -0.57 9.67 -19.43
C TYR A 129 0.71 9.22 -18.71
N ALA A 130 0.72 8.01 -18.15
CA ALA A 130 1.95 7.39 -17.65
C ALA A 130 2.96 7.16 -18.78
N LYS A 131 4.25 7.17 -18.43
CA LYS A 131 5.35 6.88 -19.34
C LYS A 131 5.87 5.47 -19.12
N LYS A 132 6.10 4.73 -20.21
CA LYS A 132 6.81 3.45 -20.20
C LYS A 132 7.98 3.53 -21.17
N LYS A 133 9.20 3.25 -20.69
CA LYS A 133 10.46 3.42 -21.44
C LYS A 133 10.59 4.83 -22.08
N GLY A 134 10.30 5.87 -21.29
CA GLY A 134 10.39 7.28 -21.73
C GLY A 134 9.26 7.78 -22.64
N GLN A 135 8.38 6.91 -23.13
CA GLN A 135 7.28 7.28 -24.02
C GLN A 135 5.92 7.17 -23.32
N GLU A 136 5.04 8.14 -23.55
CA GLU A 136 3.67 8.12 -23.04
C GLU A 136 2.90 6.91 -23.59
N LEU A 137 2.06 6.31 -22.74
CA LEU A 137 1.27 5.14 -23.13
C LEU A 137 0.26 5.50 -24.23
N ILE A 138 -0.31 6.71 -24.21
CA ILE A 138 -1.22 7.21 -25.26
C ILE A 138 -0.62 7.20 -26.67
N LYS A 139 0.71 7.33 -26.80
CA LYS A 139 1.40 7.28 -28.11
C LYS A 139 1.48 5.85 -28.67
N ARG A 140 1.21 4.84 -27.84
CA ARG A 140 1.19 3.42 -28.23
C ARG A 140 -0.21 3.05 -28.74
N LYS A 141 -0.55 3.52 -29.95
CA LYS A 141 -1.86 3.35 -30.63
C LYS A 141 -2.34 1.90 -30.86
N LEU A 142 -1.60 0.89 -30.41
CA LEU A 142 -1.78 -0.52 -30.79
C LEU A 142 -2.67 -1.33 -29.83
N LYS A 143 -3.17 -0.74 -28.74
CA LYS A 143 -3.93 -1.45 -27.71
C LYS A 143 -5.09 -0.59 -27.17
N PRO A 144 -6.21 -1.20 -26.75
CA PRO A 144 -7.31 -0.46 -26.16
C PRO A 144 -6.84 0.31 -24.92
N PRO A 145 -7.26 1.57 -24.71
CA PRO A 145 -6.78 2.43 -23.62
C PRO A 145 -6.85 1.79 -22.23
N GLN A 146 -7.87 0.97 -21.98
CA GLN A 146 -8.05 0.23 -20.73
C GLN A 146 -6.90 -0.76 -20.46
N SER A 147 -6.34 -1.38 -21.50
CA SER A 147 -5.28 -2.38 -21.38
C SER A 147 -3.87 -1.78 -21.23
N ILE A 148 -3.72 -0.49 -21.52
CA ILE A 148 -2.46 0.25 -21.39
C ILE A 148 -2.48 1.29 -20.27
N SER A 149 -3.63 1.52 -19.62
CA SER A 149 -3.74 2.50 -18.55
C SER A 149 -2.95 2.06 -17.33
N ASP A 150 -2.16 2.98 -16.77
CA ASP A 150 -1.58 2.82 -15.45
C ASP A 150 -2.62 3.19 -14.39
N CYS A 151 -3.19 2.17 -13.76
CA CYS A 151 -4.16 2.29 -12.68
C CYS A 151 -3.61 1.78 -11.33
N SER A 152 -2.29 1.81 -11.18
CA SER A 152 -1.57 1.37 -9.98
C SER A 152 -0.73 2.49 -9.35
N HIS A 153 -0.26 3.43 -10.17
CA HIS A 153 0.46 4.62 -9.72
C HIS A 153 -0.47 5.82 -9.65
N TRP A 154 -0.01 6.93 -9.06
CA TRP A 154 -0.83 8.11 -8.82
C TRP A 154 -0.23 9.33 -9.52
N CYS A 155 -1.10 10.23 -9.98
CA CYS A 155 -0.68 11.56 -10.42
C CYS A 155 -0.07 12.35 -9.26
N LEU A 156 0.84 13.26 -9.59
CA LEU A 156 1.33 14.32 -8.70
C LEU A 156 1.11 15.69 -9.39
N PRO A 157 0.48 16.67 -8.72
CA PRO A 157 -0.18 16.57 -7.42
C PRO A 157 -1.37 15.59 -7.44
N GLY A 158 -1.72 15.00 -6.30
CA GLY A 158 -2.77 13.98 -6.25
C GLY A 158 -2.87 13.19 -4.93
N MET A 159 -3.28 11.93 -5.03
CA MET A 159 -3.57 11.08 -3.86
C MET A 159 -2.42 10.98 -2.84
N PRO A 160 -1.14 10.89 -3.25
CA PRO A 160 -0.01 10.87 -2.31
C PRO A 160 0.11 12.13 -1.45
N ASP A 161 -0.38 13.28 -1.92
CA ASP A 161 -0.36 14.52 -1.14
C ASP A 161 -1.28 14.42 0.09
N THR A 162 -2.46 13.79 -0.06
CA THR A 162 -3.35 13.50 1.06
C THR A 162 -2.69 12.55 2.06
N TRP A 163 -1.98 11.51 1.59
CA TRP A 163 -1.26 10.60 2.48
C TRP A 163 -0.19 11.33 3.29
N ASN A 164 0.53 12.25 2.64
CA ASN A 164 1.55 13.07 3.30
C ASN A 164 0.91 14.06 4.29
N ARG A 165 -0.27 14.61 4.00
CA ARG A 165 -1.03 15.43 4.95
C ARG A 165 -1.46 14.63 6.18
N LEU A 166 -1.93 13.40 6.00
CA LEU A 166 -2.26 12.50 7.12
C LEU A 166 -1.02 12.19 7.96
N LEU A 167 0.10 11.86 7.32
CA LEU A 167 1.37 11.64 8.01
C LEU A 167 1.79 12.88 8.81
N TYR A 168 1.73 14.07 8.19
CA TYR A 168 2.08 15.33 8.84
C TYR A 168 1.18 15.62 10.05
N ALA A 169 -0.13 15.44 9.91
CA ALA A 169 -1.08 15.60 11.02
C ALA A 169 -0.77 14.61 12.16
N SER A 170 -0.54 13.33 11.86
CA SER A 170 -0.17 12.33 12.87
C SER A 170 1.17 12.61 13.54
N LEU A 171 2.11 13.29 12.87
CA LEU A 171 3.38 13.70 13.50
C LEU A 171 3.18 14.80 14.53
N LEU A 172 2.23 15.72 14.31
CA LEU A 172 1.98 16.86 15.18
C LEU A 172 0.99 16.58 16.30
N LEU A 173 -0.05 15.78 16.03
CA LEU A 173 -1.17 15.59 16.97
C LEU A 173 -0.90 14.49 17.99
N ASP A 174 -0.07 13.50 17.66
CA ASP A 174 0.21 12.37 18.55
C ASP A 174 1.45 12.67 19.42
N HIS A 175 1.31 13.54 20.43
CA HIS A 175 2.30 13.69 21.50
C HIS A 175 2.12 12.61 22.58
N PRO A 176 3.19 12.15 23.28
CA PRO A 176 3.14 10.99 24.16
C PRO A 176 2.32 11.13 25.45
N ILE A 177 1.59 12.23 25.66
CA ILE A 177 0.97 12.55 26.95
C ILE A 177 -0.55 12.26 26.99
N ASP A 178 -1.25 12.24 25.85
CA ASP A 178 -2.69 11.96 25.87
C ASP A 178 -3.10 11.10 24.68
N SER A 179 -3.57 9.87 24.94
CA SER A 179 -4.70 9.27 24.22
C SER A 179 -5.06 7.89 24.79
N PRO A 180 -6.06 7.81 25.70
CA PRO A 180 -7.01 6.72 25.65
C PRO A 180 -7.73 6.78 24.28
N SER A 181 -7.78 5.66 23.57
CA SER A 181 -8.63 5.34 22.42
C SER A 181 -9.17 6.51 21.57
N LEU A 182 -8.58 6.69 20.37
CA LEU A 182 -9.08 7.51 19.26
C LEU A 182 -10.40 6.98 18.61
N SER A 183 -11.26 6.31 19.38
CA SER A 183 -12.55 5.77 18.92
C SER A 183 -13.65 6.83 18.73
N HIS A 184 -13.38 8.11 18.99
CA HIS A 184 -14.41 9.17 19.00
C HIS A 184 -14.31 10.23 17.91
N LEU A 185 -13.36 10.14 16.96
CA LEU A 185 -13.24 11.13 15.87
C LEU A 185 -13.86 10.68 14.53
N VAL A 186 -14.69 9.64 14.54
CA VAL A 186 -15.53 9.29 13.39
C VAL A 186 -16.95 9.01 13.87
N SER A 187 -17.72 10.08 14.06
CA SER A 187 -19.19 10.08 14.05
C SER A 187 -19.66 11.23 13.17
#